data_AF-A0A9E3V2C4-F1
#
_entry.id   AF-A0A9E3V2C4-F1
#
_cell.length_a   1.000
_cell.length_b   1.000
_cell.length_c   1.000
_cell.angle_alpha   90.00
_cell.angle_beta   90.00
_cell.angle_gamma   90.00
#
_symmetry.space_group_name_H-M   'P 1'
#
loop_
_entity.id
_entity.type
_entity.pdbx_description
1 polymer ?
#
loop_
_entity_poly.entity_id
_entity_poly.type
_entity_poly.pdbx_seq_one_letter_code
_entity_poly.pdbx_strand_id
1 'polypeptide(L)'
;MDQLILSLHTLVGAFRDCFHPQVFATFQALLAGWIVCNGPRTISKVWQATGLAAKRHHDTAYAVFHSAAWEWDDLGIVLATLILTHLIPESVAGIVVDDTLCHKRGVKVAFGGILLDAVLSSKKHKTFRFGLNWVGLGLAVPIPFRADRSAVCRCSGSSTPRRAPHPKKGSAGYRTRPQAAAELARKLAEANPDRTF
;
A
#
# COMPACT_ATOMS: atom_id res chain seq x y z
N MET A 1 -10.95 21.77 5.16
CA MET A 1 -10.75 21.79 3.69
C MET A 1 -12.06 21.29 3.11
N ASP A 2 -13.02 22.20 2.94
CA ASP A 2 -14.43 21.79 2.80
C ASP A 2 -14.78 21.36 1.36
N GLN A 3 -13.82 21.51 0.42
CA GLN A 3 -13.95 21.02 -0.95
C GLN A 3 -12.60 20.49 -1.43
N LEU A 4 -12.59 19.23 -1.87
CA LEU A 4 -11.52 18.71 -2.72
C LEU A 4 -11.70 19.23 -4.13
N ILE A 5 -10.60 19.39 -4.87
CA ILE A 5 -10.70 19.59 -6.31
C ILE A 5 -11.43 18.39 -6.94
N LEU A 6 -12.25 18.65 -7.96
CA LEU A 6 -13.17 17.66 -8.53
C LEU A 6 -12.46 16.39 -9.02
N SER A 7 -11.27 16.53 -9.62
CA SER A 7 -10.47 15.40 -10.08
C SER A 7 -10.01 14.50 -8.94
N LEU A 8 -9.53 15.09 -7.84
CA LEU A 8 -9.14 14.35 -6.65
C LEU A 8 -10.35 13.70 -5.98
N HIS A 9 -11.48 14.40 -5.88
CA HIS A 9 -12.72 13.83 -5.35
C HIS A 9 -13.17 12.60 -6.16
N THR A 10 -13.12 12.68 -7.49
CA THR A 10 -13.49 11.58 -8.39
C THR A 10 -12.55 10.39 -8.21
N LEU A 11 -11.23 10.64 -8.16
CA LEU A 11 -10.22 9.60 -7.97
C LEU A 11 -10.38 8.90 -6.61
N VAL A 12 -10.58 9.68 -5.54
CA VAL A 12 -10.75 9.14 -4.18
C VAL A 12 -12.09 8.43 -4.03
N GLY A 13 -13.11 8.86 -4.78
CA GLY A 13 -14.44 8.27 -4.81
C GLY A 13 -14.43 6.78 -5.13
N ALA A 14 -13.48 6.31 -5.95
CA ALA A 14 -13.31 4.89 -6.28
C ALA A 14 -13.00 4.01 -5.06
N PHE A 15 -12.45 4.58 -3.98
CA PHE A 15 -12.11 3.86 -2.75
C PHE A 15 -13.25 3.86 -1.72
N ARG A 16 -14.42 4.42 -2.05
CA ARG A 16 -15.55 4.59 -1.11
C ARG A 16 -15.95 3.28 -0.45
N ASP A 17 -16.06 2.22 -1.24
CA ASP A 17 -16.58 0.93 -0.79
C ASP A 17 -15.56 0.13 0.03
N CYS A 18 -14.29 0.59 0.10
CA CYS A 18 -13.28 0.02 0.99
C CYS A 18 -13.45 0.45 2.45
N PHE A 19 -14.32 1.44 2.73
CA PHE A 19 -14.47 2.01 4.07
C PHE A 19 -15.94 2.12 4.47
N HIS A 20 -16.20 2.07 5.77
CA HIS A 20 -17.48 2.55 6.31
C HIS A 20 -17.69 4.03 5.93
N PRO A 21 -18.91 4.50 5.56
CA PRO A 21 -19.13 5.84 5.03
C PRO A 21 -18.58 6.98 5.90
N GLN A 22 -18.69 6.86 7.22
CA GLN A 22 -18.17 7.85 8.18
C GLN A 22 -16.62 7.87 8.24
N VAL A 23 -15.98 6.72 8.02
CA VAL A 23 -14.52 6.60 7.94
C VAL A 23 -14.04 7.16 6.61
N PHE A 24 -14.74 6.87 5.50
CA PHE A 24 -14.36 7.33 4.16
C PHE A 24 -14.23 8.86 4.10
N ALA A 25 -15.19 9.60 4.66
CA ALA A 25 -15.12 11.07 4.69
C ALA A 25 -13.86 11.58 5.43
N THR A 26 -13.46 10.88 6.50
CA THR A 26 -12.25 11.20 7.25
C THR A 26 -10.99 10.81 6.47
N PHE A 27 -10.98 9.64 5.83
CA PHE A 27 -9.89 9.20 4.95
C PHE A 27 -9.65 10.19 3.80
N GLN A 28 -10.72 10.63 3.14
CA GLN A 28 -10.68 11.62 2.08
C GLN A 28 -10.03 12.94 2.56
N ALA A 29 -10.42 13.43 3.73
CA ALA A 29 -9.82 14.62 4.33
C ALA A 29 -8.35 14.40 4.68
N LEU A 30 -7.99 13.23 5.23
CA LEU A 30 -6.61 12.89 5.55
C LEU A 30 -5.73 12.80 4.30
N LEU A 31 -6.20 12.19 3.21
CA LEU A 31 -5.44 12.10 1.97
C LEU A 31 -5.14 13.49 1.40
N ALA A 32 -6.15 14.36 1.37
CA ALA A 32 -5.96 15.73 0.91
C ALA A 32 -5.03 16.52 1.83
N GLY A 33 -5.18 16.37 3.14
CA GLY A 33 -4.24 16.89 4.13
C GLY A 33 -2.83 16.37 3.90
N TRP A 34 -2.67 15.11 3.51
CA TRP A 34 -1.38 14.47 3.27
C TRP A 34 -0.67 15.05 2.03
N ILE A 35 -1.43 15.33 0.98
CA ILE A 35 -0.95 15.96 -0.27
C ILE A 35 -0.42 17.36 0.02
N VAL A 36 -1.15 18.17 0.82
CA VAL A 36 -0.77 19.56 1.11
C VAL A 36 0.13 19.73 2.34
N CYS A 37 0.34 18.67 3.12
CA CYS A 37 1.15 18.72 4.33
C CYS A 37 2.62 18.98 3.98
N ASN A 38 3.12 20.14 4.41
CA ASN A 38 4.52 20.50 4.30
C ASN A 38 5.34 19.96 5.49
N GLY A 39 6.53 19.43 5.19
CA GLY A 39 7.44 18.87 6.19
C GLY A 39 7.09 17.43 6.61
N PRO A 40 7.34 17.03 7.87
CA PRO A 40 7.11 15.67 8.33
C PRO A 40 5.63 15.28 8.24
N ARG A 41 5.31 14.26 7.45
CA ARG A 41 3.94 13.75 7.23
C ARG A 41 3.52 12.80 8.35
N THR A 42 3.59 13.26 9.60
CA THR A 42 3.02 12.53 10.74
C THR A 42 1.51 12.66 10.72
N ILE A 43 0.77 11.67 11.24
CA ILE A 43 -0.70 11.71 11.28
C ILE A 43 -1.21 13.01 11.93
N SER A 44 -0.57 13.48 13.00
CA SER A 44 -0.93 14.73 13.66
C SER A 44 -0.74 15.96 12.76
N LYS A 45 0.38 16.06 12.04
CA LYS A 45 0.64 17.18 11.11
C LYS A 45 -0.27 17.14 9.90
N VAL A 46 -0.52 15.94 9.37
CA VAL A 46 -1.50 15.74 8.29
C VAL A 46 -2.88 16.17 8.75
N TRP A 47 -3.28 15.80 9.97
CA TRP A 47 -4.56 16.23 10.54
C TRP A 47 -4.67 17.74 10.68
N GLN A 48 -3.61 18.40 11.14
CA GLN A 48 -3.55 19.87 11.18
C GLN A 48 -3.71 20.47 9.78
N ALA A 49 -3.06 19.90 8.77
CA ALA A 49 -3.15 20.36 7.38
C ALA A 49 -4.56 20.22 6.77
N THR A 50 -5.43 19.37 7.31
CA THR A 50 -6.84 19.28 6.86
C THR A 50 -7.68 20.52 7.20
N GLY A 51 -7.25 21.31 8.19
CA GLY A 51 -8.05 22.38 8.80
C GLY A 51 -9.19 21.90 9.70
N LEU A 52 -9.32 20.60 9.94
CA LEU A 52 -10.36 20.03 10.82
C LEU A 52 -9.94 19.96 12.29
N ALA A 53 -8.67 20.18 12.60
CA ALA A 53 -8.13 20.05 13.96
C ALA A 53 -8.80 20.99 14.98
N ALA A 54 -9.31 22.15 14.54
CA ALA A 54 -10.04 23.08 15.40
C ALA A 54 -11.50 22.64 15.69
N LYS A 55 -12.06 21.76 14.84
CA LYS A 55 -13.47 21.35 14.90
C LYS A 55 -13.68 19.93 15.40
N ARG A 56 -12.66 19.07 15.28
CA ARG A 56 -12.75 17.63 15.56
C ARG A 56 -11.51 17.16 16.29
N HIS A 57 -11.71 16.24 17.24
CA HIS A 57 -10.64 15.69 18.06
C HIS A 57 -9.59 14.95 17.21
N HIS A 58 -8.31 15.09 17.54
CA HIS A 58 -7.19 14.47 16.82
C HIS A 58 -7.32 12.94 16.69
N ASP A 59 -7.93 12.30 17.68
CA ASP A 59 -8.19 10.86 17.68
C ASP A 59 -8.98 10.38 16.45
N THR A 60 -9.82 11.25 15.87
CA THR A 60 -10.53 10.95 14.62
C THR A 60 -9.59 10.53 13.49
N ALA A 61 -8.42 11.17 13.39
CA ALA A 61 -7.42 10.82 12.38
C ALA A 61 -6.76 9.46 12.65
N TYR A 62 -6.54 9.14 13.92
CA TYR A 62 -5.93 7.89 14.34
C TYR A 62 -6.92 6.72 14.23
N ALA A 63 -8.21 6.97 14.49
CA ALA A 63 -9.28 6.00 14.40
C ALA A 63 -9.35 5.33 13.02
N VAL A 64 -9.00 6.06 11.95
CA VAL A 64 -8.87 5.52 10.59
C VAL A 64 -7.87 4.37 10.52
N PHE A 65 -6.77 4.41 11.28
CA PHE A 65 -5.70 3.40 11.20
C PHE A 65 -5.75 2.33 12.30
N HIS A 66 -6.37 2.62 13.45
CA HIS A 66 -6.39 1.67 14.57
C HIS A 66 -7.75 1.04 14.87
N SER A 67 -8.86 1.60 14.39
CA SER A 67 -10.22 1.11 14.73
C SER A 67 -11.13 0.90 13.52
N ALA A 68 -10.93 1.63 12.43
CA ALA A 68 -11.72 1.42 11.24
C ALA A 68 -11.41 0.07 10.60
N ALA A 69 -12.46 -0.63 10.16
CA ALA A 69 -12.34 -1.88 9.42
C ALA A 69 -12.15 -1.57 7.92
N TRP A 70 -10.94 -1.80 7.42
CA TRP A 70 -10.61 -1.80 5.99
C TRP A 70 -9.36 -2.67 5.78
N GLU A 71 -9.21 -3.22 4.58
CA GLU A 71 -8.09 -4.10 4.23
C GLU A 71 -7.17 -3.47 3.19
N TRP A 72 -5.86 -3.67 3.37
CA TRP A 72 -4.84 -3.14 2.46
C TRP A 72 -4.93 -3.71 1.04
N ASP A 73 -5.38 -4.96 0.91
CA ASP A 73 -5.48 -5.62 -0.39
C ASP A 73 -6.60 -4.97 -1.23
N ASP A 74 -7.72 -4.62 -0.61
CA ASP A 74 -8.87 -3.99 -1.29
C ASP A 74 -8.49 -2.62 -1.87
N LEU A 75 -7.83 -1.77 -1.07
CA LEU A 75 -7.30 -0.50 -1.56
C LEU A 75 -6.31 -0.71 -2.70
N GLY A 76 -5.46 -1.72 -2.59
CA GLY A 76 -4.45 -1.99 -3.61
C GLY A 76 -5.04 -2.50 -4.93
N ILE A 77 -6.11 -3.29 -4.87
CA ILE A 77 -6.85 -3.76 -6.03
C ILE A 77 -7.57 -2.58 -6.70
N VAL A 78 -8.24 -1.71 -5.93
CA VAL A 78 -8.89 -0.51 -6.49
C VAL A 78 -7.86 0.38 -7.17
N LEU A 79 -6.71 0.65 -6.53
CA LEU A 79 -5.63 1.44 -7.12
C LEU A 79 -5.08 0.80 -8.40
N ALA A 80 -4.83 -0.51 -8.39
CA ALA A 80 -4.36 -1.23 -9.56
C ALA A 80 -5.37 -1.15 -10.72
N THR A 81 -6.65 -1.33 -10.42
CA THR A 81 -7.73 -1.25 -11.40
C THR A 81 -7.79 0.13 -12.04
N LEU A 82 -7.71 1.21 -11.23
CA LEU A 82 -7.64 2.58 -11.74
C LEU A 82 -6.44 2.79 -12.67
N ILE A 83 -5.27 2.24 -12.33
CA ILE A 83 -4.08 2.33 -13.17
C ILE A 83 -4.27 1.58 -14.49
N LEU A 84 -4.82 0.36 -14.45
CA LEU A 84 -5.10 -0.43 -15.65
C LEU A 84 -6.09 0.30 -16.57
N THR A 85 -7.17 0.83 -16.01
CA THR A 85 -8.21 1.54 -16.77
C THR A 85 -7.70 2.84 -17.38
N HIS A 86 -6.93 3.64 -16.64
CA HIS A 86 -6.58 4.99 -17.09
C HIS A 86 -5.20 5.10 -17.74
N LEU A 87 -4.23 4.28 -17.34
CA LEU A 87 -2.84 4.39 -17.80
C LEU A 87 -2.41 3.25 -18.72
N ILE A 88 -3.13 2.12 -18.71
CA ILE A 88 -2.80 0.93 -19.51
C ILE A 88 -4.07 0.36 -20.19
N PRO A 89 -4.93 1.13 -20.87
CA PRO A 89 -6.27 0.66 -21.26
C PRO A 89 -6.26 -0.54 -22.22
N GLU A 90 -5.31 -0.63 -23.14
CA GLU A 90 -5.35 -1.62 -24.24
C GLU A 90 -4.13 -2.55 -24.32
N SER A 91 -3.09 -2.33 -23.48
CA SER A 91 -1.87 -3.13 -23.54
C SER A 91 -1.81 -4.19 -22.45
N VAL A 92 -1.05 -5.26 -22.72
CA VAL A 92 -0.67 -6.26 -21.72
C VAL A 92 0.05 -5.55 -20.57
N ALA A 93 -0.43 -5.76 -19.35
CA ALA A 93 0.07 -5.05 -18.19
C ALA A 93 1.19 -5.84 -17.50
N GLY A 94 2.42 -5.37 -17.63
CA GLY A 94 3.56 -6.01 -16.95
C GLY A 94 3.40 -5.93 -15.43
N ILE A 95 3.40 -7.09 -14.77
CA ILE A 95 3.41 -7.18 -13.31
C ILE A 95 4.86 -7.27 -12.82
N VAL A 96 5.21 -6.41 -11.87
CA VAL A 96 6.50 -6.42 -11.18
C VAL A 96 6.28 -6.72 -9.70
N VAL A 97 7.13 -7.56 -9.13
CA VAL A 97 7.09 -7.90 -7.70
C VAL A 97 8.44 -7.57 -7.09
N ASP A 98 8.41 -6.96 -5.91
CA ASP A 98 9.60 -6.68 -5.12
C ASP A 98 9.32 -6.93 -3.64
N ASP A 99 10.32 -7.39 -2.88
CA ASP A 99 10.25 -7.47 -1.43
C ASP A 99 11.12 -6.41 -0.77
N THR A 100 10.50 -5.59 0.09
CA THR A 100 11.15 -4.46 0.74
C THR A 100 11.21 -4.68 2.25
N LEU A 101 12.42 -4.61 2.83
CA LEU A 101 12.60 -4.61 4.27
C LEU A 101 12.32 -3.22 4.85
N CYS A 102 11.24 -3.09 5.59
CA CYS A 102 10.88 -1.88 6.32
C CYS A 102 11.52 -1.92 7.72
N HIS A 103 12.47 -1.01 7.99
CA HIS A 103 13.16 -0.89 9.27
C HIS A 103 12.29 -0.26 10.37
N LYS A 104 11.20 -0.93 10.74
CA LYS A 104 10.33 -0.57 11.87
C LYS A 104 10.54 -1.54 13.03
N ARG A 105 10.59 -0.99 14.25
CA ARG A 105 10.86 -1.69 15.51
C ARG A 105 9.87 -1.21 16.57
N GLY A 106 9.51 -2.10 17.49
CA GLY A 106 8.68 -1.76 18.66
C GLY A 106 7.76 -2.91 19.06
N VAL A 107 7.28 -2.85 20.30
CA VAL A 107 6.43 -3.90 20.89
C VAL A 107 5.08 -4.08 20.16
N LYS A 108 4.62 -3.04 19.45
CA LYS A 108 3.39 -3.07 18.64
C LYS A 108 3.65 -3.31 17.14
N VAL A 109 4.90 -3.51 16.73
CA VAL A 109 5.22 -3.83 15.32
C VAL A 109 4.96 -5.31 15.11
N ALA A 110 3.80 -5.62 14.56
CA ALA A 110 3.44 -6.97 14.17
C ALA A 110 4.37 -7.49 13.06
N PHE A 111 4.59 -8.81 13.06
CA PHE A 111 5.33 -9.54 12.02
C PHE A 111 6.80 -9.11 11.82
N GLY A 112 7.35 -8.33 12.76
CA GLY A 112 8.76 -7.95 12.76
C GLY A 112 9.65 -9.16 13.06
N GLY A 113 10.77 -9.25 12.35
CA GLY A 113 11.74 -10.33 12.50
C GLY A 113 13.14 -9.90 12.08
N ILE A 114 14.13 -10.72 12.41
CA ILE A 114 15.50 -10.55 11.92
C ILE A 114 15.55 -11.12 10.50
N LEU A 115 15.70 -10.23 9.53
CA LEU A 115 15.63 -10.54 8.10
C LEU A 115 16.92 -10.09 7.42
N LEU A 116 17.24 -10.69 6.28
CA LEU A 116 18.39 -10.28 5.47
C LEU A 116 18.10 -8.88 4.90
N ASP A 117 19.00 -7.94 5.14
CA ASP A 117 18.97 -6.63 4.51
C ASP A 117 19.73 -6.74 3.17
N ALA A 118 18.97 -6.87 2.08
CA ALA A 118 19.55 -7.06 0.75
C ALA A 118 20.37 -5.85 0.28
N VAL A 119 20.08 -4.64 0.77
CA VAL A 119 20.79 -3.41 0.39
C VAL A 119 22.18 -3.36 1.04
N LEU A 120 22.27 -3.78 2.30
CA LEU A 120 23.55 -3.81 3.02
C LEU A 120 24.35 -5.10 2.81
N SER A 121 23.73 -6.13 2.24
CA SER A 121 24.35 -7.44 2.04
C SER A 121 25.02 -7.56 0.67
N SER A 122 26.15 -8.25 0.62
CA SER A 122 26.82 -8.68 -0.61
C SER A 122 26.81 -10.21 -0.75
N LYS A 123 27.45 -10.75 -1.79
CA LYS A 123 27.66 -12.21 -1.92
C LYS A 123 28.52 -12.77 -0.79
N LYS A 124 29.54 -12.03 -0.36
CA LYS A 124 30.51 -12.45 0.68
C LYS A 124 30.08 -12.08 2.10
N HIS A 125 29.30 -11.00 2.26
CA HIS A 125 28.89 -10.50 3.56
C HIS A 125 27.37 -10.42 3.66
N LYS A 126 26.77 -11.08 4.65
CA LYS A 126 25.33 -11.06 4.89
C LYS A 126 25.04 -10.22 6.14
N THR A 127 24.25 -9.17 5.96
CA THR A 127 23.81 -8.29 7.04
C THR A 127 22.35 -8.56 7.34
N PHE A 128 22.05 -8.87 8.60
CA PHE A 128 20.69 -9.09 9.06
C PHE A 128 20.23 -7.92 9.92
N ARG A 129 19.00 -7.45 9.69
CA ARG A 129 18.40 -6.35 10.43
C ARG A 129 17.01 -6.74 10.90
N PHE A 130 16.63 -6.25 12.07
CA PHE A 130 15.24 -6.33 12.51
C PHE A 130 14.40 -5.37 11.68
N GLY A 131 13.32 -5.88 11.10
CA GLY A 131 12.32 -5.10 10.39
C GLY A 131 11.12 -5.95 9.99
N LEU A 132 10.28 -5.38 9.14
CA LEU A 132 9.13 -6.04 8.53
C LEU A 132 9.38 -6.21 7.04
N ASN A 133 9.27 -7.43 6.51
CA ASN A 133 9.39 -7.67 5.08
C ASN A 133 8.01 -7.55 4.39
N TRP A 134 7.91 -6.62 3.45
CA TRP A 134 6.73 -6.39 2.64
C TRP A 134 6.97 -6.90 1.23
N VAL A 135 6.09 -7.78 0.74
CA VAL A 135 6.03 -8.14 -0.67
C VAL A 135 5.05 -7.20 -1.35
N GLY A 136 5.55 -6.37 -2.26
CA GLY A 136 4.76 -5.42 -3.03
C GLY A 136 4.54 -5.90 -4.46
N LEU A 137 3.35 -5.62 -5.00
CA LEU A 137 3.03 -5.75 -6.41
C LEU A 137 2.95 -4.36 -7.05
N GLY A 138 3.58 -4.21 -8.20
CA GLY A 138 3.52 -3.01 -9.02
C GLY A 138 3.14 -3.31 -10.47
N LEU A 139 2.55 -2.31 -11.12
CA LEU A 139 2.23 -2.34 -12.54
C LEU A 139 3.26 -1.52 -13.30
N ALA A 140 3.82 -2.11 -14.36
CA ALA A 140 4.70 -1.43 -15.31
C ALA A 140 3.86 -0.61 -16.29
N VAL A 141 3.80 0.70 -16.06
CA VAL A 141 3.09 1.67 -16.88
C VAL A 141 4.02 2.20 -17.97
N PRO A 142 3.68 2.09 -19.27
CA PRO A 142 4.50 2.65 -20.34
C PRO A 142 4.57 4.17 -20.23
N ILE A 143 5.75 4.75 -20.47
CA ILE A 143 5.93 6.20 -20.46
C ILE A 143 5.75 6.71 -21.90
N PRO A 144 4.72 7.53 -22.21
CA PRO A 144 4.39 7.88 -23.60
C PRO A 144 5.53 8.53 -24.39
N PHE A 145 6.38 9.30 -23.71
CA PHE A 145 7.51 10.01 -24.30
C PHE A 145 8.84 9.22 -24.20
N ARG A 146 8.81 7.97 -23.71
CA ARG A 146 10.01 7.14 -23.53
C ARG A 146 9.68 5.65 -23.64
N ALA A 147 9.55 5.17 -24.87
CA ALA A 147 9.13 3.80 -25.18
C ALA A 147 10.08 2.71 -24.65
N ASP A 148 11.35 3.01 -24.36
CA ASP A 148 12.31 2.07 -23.76
C ASP A 148 12.15 1.93 -22.22
N ARG A 149 11.23 2.67 -21.60
CA ARG A 149 11.05 2.70 -20.14
C ARG A 149 9.59 2.61 -19.73
N SER A 150 9.41 1.96 -18.59
CA SER A 150 8.15 1.94 -17.86
C SER A 150 8.34 2.49 -16.46
N ALA A 151 7.34 3.19 -15.95
CA ALA A 151 7.23 3.55 -14.54
C ALA A 151 6.58 2.39 -13.78
N VAL A 152 7.03 2.08 -12.57
CA VAL A 152 6.39 1.06 -11.72
C VAL A 152 5.50 1.74 -10.69
N CYS A 153 4.20 1.57 -10.82
CA CYS A 153 3.24 2.01 -9.83
C CYS A 153 2.97 0.87 -8.85
N ARG A 154 3.49 0.97 -7.62
CA ARG A 154 3.19 -0.01 -6.56
C ARG A 154 1.72 0.14 -6.14
N CYS A 155 0.94 -0.91 -6.30
CA CYS A 155 -0.50 -0.87 -6.09
C CYS A 155 -0.90 -1.58 -4.80
N SER A 156 -0.35 -2.75 -4.52
CA SER A 156 -0.68 -3.55 -3.34
C SER A 156 0.57 -4.02 -2.61
N GLY A 157 0.42 -4.34 -1.33
CA GLY A 157 1.49 -4.87 -0.51
C GLY A 157 0.95 -5.84 0.53
N SER A 158 1.57 -7.01 0.63
CA SER A 158 1.30 -7.97 1.69
C SER A 158 2.54 -8.13 2.56
N SER A 159 2.38 -8.09 3.88
CA SER A 159 3.42 -8.54 4.78
C SER A 159 3.42 -10.07 4.85
N THR A 160 4.56 -10.71 4.59
CA THR A 160 4.73 -12.15 4.85
C THR A 160 5.01 -12.39 6.35
N PRO A 161 4.32 -13.32 7.06
CA PRO A 161 2.94 -13.81 6.96
C PRO A 161 1.98 -13.07 7.92
N ARG A 162 0.71 -12.93 7.49
CA ARG A 162 -0.38 -12.15 8.11
C ARG A 162 -0.96 -12.68 9.43
N ARG A 163 -0.41 -13.69 10.10
CA ARG A 163 -0.89 -14.15 11.43
C ARG A 163 0.18 -15.06 12.04
N ALA A 164 0.52 -14.82 13.30
CA ALA A 164 1.50 -15.53 14.14
C ALA A 164 2.98 -15.11 14.00
N PRO A 165 3.79 -15.26 15.08
CA PRO A 165 5.24 -15.02 15.02
C PRO A 165 5.82 -15.96 13.98
N HIS A 166 6.71 -15.46 13.11
CA HIS A 166 7.33 -16.19 11.99
C HIS A 166 7.24 -17.72 12.14
N PRO A 167 6.22 -18.35 11.52
CA PRO A 167 6.12 -19.79 11.52
C PRO A 167 7.44 -20.31 10.94
N LYS A 168 8.13 -21.23 11.64
CA LYS A 168 9.37 -21.81 11.12
C LYS A 168 9.08 -22.41 9.74
N LYS A 169 10.05 -22.33 8.81
CA LYS A 169 9.91 -22.97 7.49
C LYS A 169 9.44 -24.42 7.69
N GLY A 170 8.29 -24.78 7.11
CA GLY A 170 7.66 -26.10 7.27
C GLY A 170 6.53 -26.19 8.32
N SER A 171 6.21 -25.11 9.04
CA SER A 171 5.05 -25.05 9.93
C SER A 171 3.78 -24.54 9.24
N ALA A 172 2.63 -24.97 9.74
CA ALA A 172 1.33 -24.54 9.22
C ALA A 172 1.19 -23.01 9.26
N GLY A 173 0.85 -22.40 8.12
CA GLY A 173 0.74 -20.94 7.98
C GLY A 173 2.04 -20.23 7.55
N TYR A 174 3.17 -20.92 7.42
CA TYR A 174 4.36 -20.35 6.78
C TYR A 174 4.08 -20.08 5.30
N ARG A 175 4.33 -18.84 4.86
CA ARG A 175 4.28 -18.45 3.45
C ARG A 175 5.63 -17.93 3.00
N THR A 176 6.10 -18.43 1.86
CA THR A 176 7.29 -17.89 1.20
C THR A 176 6.95 -16.58 0.48
N ARG A 177 7.96 -15.75 0.22
CA ARG A 177 7.79 -14.49 -0.56
C ARG A 177 7.18 -14.73 -1.95
N PRO A 178 7.63 -15.75 -2.74
CA PRO A 178 6.99 -16.07 -4.01
C PRO A 178 5.52 -16.50 -3.88
N GLN A 179 5.14 -17.21 -2.81
CA GLN A 179 3.74 -17.58 -2.58
C GLN A 179 2.87 -16.36 -2.28
N ALA A 180 3.37 -15.42 -1.47
CA ALA A 180 2.65 -14.17 -1.21
C ALA A 180 2.54 -13.29 -2.48
N ALA A 181 3.60 -13.24 -3.28
CA ALA A 181 3.59 -12.58 -4.58
C ALA A 181 2.54 -13.18 -5.54
N ALA A 182 2.51 -14.52 -5.65
CA ALA A 182 1.55 -15.23 -6.49
C ALA A 182 0.11 -15.00 -6.03
N GLU A 183 -0.13 -14.91 -4.72
CA GLU A 183 -1.44 -14.57 -4.18
C GLU A 183 -1.88 -13.15 -4.53
N LEU A 184 -0.97 -12.17 -4.42
CA LEU A 184 -1.26 -10.79 -4.82
C LEU A 184 -1.58 -10.70 -6.32
N ALA A 185 -0.79 -11.37 -7.16
CA ALA A 185 -1.02 -11.40 -8.61
C ALA A 185 -2.35 -12.06 -8.96
N ARG A 186 -2.68 -13.17 -8.31
CA ARG A 186 -3.96 -13.87 -8.50
C ARG A 186 -5.15 -13.01 -8.07
N LYS A 187 -5.09 -12.36 -6.91
CA LYS A 187 -6.14 -11.42 -6.46
C LYS A 187 -6.36 -10.28 -7.47
N LEU A 188 -5.28 -9.75 -8.03
CA LEU A 188 -5.36 -8.71 -9.05
C LEU A 188 -6.04 -9.21 -10.33
N ALA A 189 -5.66 -10.41 -10.81
CA ALA A 189 -6.25 -11.03 -11.99
C ALA A 189 -7.73 -11.39 -11.77
N GLU A 190 -8.08 -11.94 -10.61
CA GLU A 190 -9.47 -12.26 -10.23
C GLU A 190 -10.36 -11.00 -10.21
N ALA A 191 -9.82 -9.86 -9.76
CA ALA A 191 -10.53 -8.59 -9.74
C ALA A 191 -10.63 -7.91 -11.13
N ASN A 192 -9.83 -8.35 -12.10
CA ASN A 192 -9.74 -7.77 -13.45
C ASN A 192 -9.77 -8.88 -14.52
N PRO A 193 -10.89 -9.60 -14.68
CA PRO A 193 -10.96 -10.80 -15.52
C PRO A 193 -10.73 -10.52 -17.01
N ASP A 194 -11.07 -9.32 -17.48
CA ASP A 194 -10.93 -8.91 -18.89
C ASP A 194 -9.51 -8.43 -19.23
N ARG A 195 -8.58 -8.47 -18.27
CA ARG A 195 -7.21 -7.95 -18.41
C ARG A 195 -6.20 -9.06 -18.62
N THR A 196 -5.34 -8.85 -19.62
CA THR A 196 -4.15 -9.69 -19.85
C THR A 196 -2.94 -9.08 -19.16
N PHE A 197 -2.21 -9.91 -18.43
CA PHE A 197 -1.01 -9.56 -17.65
C PHE A 197 0.21 -10.34 -18.15
#